data_AF-A0A6B3I9X1-F1
#
_entry.id   AF-A0A6B3I9X1-F1
#
_cell.length_a   1.000
_cell.length_b   1.000
_cell.length_c   1.000
_cell.angle_alpha   90.00
_cell.angle_beta   90.00
_cell.angle_gamma   90.00
#
_symmetry.space_group_name_H-M   'P 1'
#
loop_
_entity.id
_entity.type
_entity.pdbx_description
1 polymer ?
#
loop_
_entity_poly.entity_id
_entity_poly.type
_entity_poly.pdbx_seq_one_letter_code
_entity_poly.pdbx_strand_id
1 'polypeptide(L)'
;VFDLASISKLFTSILAVQQIERGALDLEAAVASYLPDFAGGGKQDITVRQLLTHTSGFRAWIPLYQEPTREGRLRMLWNEVPASTPGSAYLYSDLNLISLQLILERITGRTLDALLRDEITAPLGMHRTRYNPPASWKPKIAATEDARLPWSGLERGLVWGEVHDENAHSFDGVAGHAGVFSCAWDLAVLARTLLNGGVYGRSRILSEDSVDLLFTDFNTAFPGDDHGLGFELYQHWYMGAMATPRTAGHTGFTGTSLVLDPS
;
A
#
# COMPACT_ATOMS: atom_id res chain seq x y z
N VAL A 1 9.05 -13.97 -10.49
CA VAL A 1 8.36 -13.32 -9.35
C VAL A 1 9.19 -12.09 -9.01
N PHE A 2 8.54 -10.98 -8.72
CA PHE A 2 9.18 -9.70 -8.47
C PHE A 2 8.72 -9.20 -7.11
N ASP A 3 9.61 -8.53 -6.38
CA ASP A 3 9.18 -7.60 -5.34
C ASP A 3 8.39 -6.48 -6.02
N LEU A 4 7.17 -6.24 -5.55
CA LEU A 4 6.27 -5.25 -6.12
C LEU A 4 6.55 -3.82 -5.66
N ALA A 5 7.44 -3.63 -4.67
CA ALA A 5 7.67 -2.34 -4.04
C ALA A 5 6.32 -1.65 -3.73
N SER A 6 6.12 -0.42 -4.20
CA SER A 6 4.93 0.39 -3.90
C SER A 6 3.61 -0.13 -4.47
N ILE A 7 3.57 -1.05 -5.44
CA ILE A 7 2.31 -1.70 -5.82
C ILE A 7 1.68 -2.47 -4.63
N SER A 8 2.49 -2.83 -3.61
CA SER A 8 2.00 -3.38 -2.34
C SER A 8 0.92 -2.50 -1.68
N LYS A 9 0.99 -1.18 -1.84
CA LYS A 9 0.01 -0.21 -1.31
C LYS A 9 -1.40 -0.49 -1.77
N LEU A 10 -1.57 -0.97 -3.00
CA LEU A 10 -2.87 -1.31 -3.56
C LEU A 10 -3.53 -2.45 -2.77
N PHE A 11 -2.76 -3.43 -2.33
CA PHE A 11 -3.28 -4.52 -1.51
C PHE A 11 -3.72 -4.03 -0.12
N THR A 12 -2.92 -3.20 0.53
CA THR A 12 -3.29 -2.57 1.81
C THR A 12 -4.56 -1.73 1.68
N SER A 13 -4.69 -1.01 0.56
CA SER A 13 -5.85 -0.17 0.26
C SER A 13 -7.11 -1.00 0.01
N ILE A 14 -7.01 -2.10 -0.76
CA ILE A 14 -8.12 -3.04 -0.96
C ILE A 14 -8.57 -3.64 0.38
N LEU A 15 -7.63 -4.04 1.26
CA LEU A 15 -7.96 -4.55 2.59
C LEU A 15 -8.67 -3.48 3.45
N ALA A 16 -8.27 -2.22 3.35
CA ALA A 16 -8.96 -1.11 4.01
C ALA A 16 -10.36 -0.89 3.48
N VAL A 17 -10.54 -0.91 2.15
CA VAL A 17 -11.87 -0.79 1.53
C VAL A 17 -12.76 -1.98 1.90
N GLN A 18 -12.24 -3.20 2.05
CA GLN A 18 -12.99 -4.32 2.60
C GLN A 18 -13.49 -4.06 4.02
N GLN A 19 -12.68 -3.41 4.87
CA GLN A 19 -13.13 -3.05 6.23
C GLN A 19 -14.11 -1.88 6.22
N ILE A 20 -14.02 -0.96 5.25
CA ILE A 20 -15.01 0.10 5.02
C ILE A 20 -16.35 -0.50 4.61
N GLU A 21 -16.37 -1.41 3.64
CA GLU A 21 -17.57 -2.14 3.21
C GLU A 21 -18.26 -2.86 4.37
N ARG A 22 -17.48 -3.43 5.30
CA ARG A 22 -17.98 -4.14 6.49
C ARG A 22 -18.38 -3.21 7.64
N GLY A 23 -18.20 -1.90 7.51
CA GLY A 23 -18.45 -0.92 8.56
C GLY A 23 -17.48 -0.98 9.75
N ALA A 24 -16.37 -1.69 9.61
CA ALA A 24 -15.33 -1.81 10.64
C ALA A 24 -14.31 -0.66 10.61
N LEU A 25 -14.19 0.01 9.45
CA LEU A 25 -13.34 1.18 9.22
C LEU A 25 -14.21 2.29 8.61
N ASP A 26 -14.13 3.51 9.14
CA ASP A 26 -14.83 4.66 8.60
C ASP A 26 -13.82 5.55 7.86
N LEU A 27 -14.15 5.89 6.61
CA LEU A 27 -13.30 6.64 5.70
C LEU A 27 -13.00 8.06 6.22
N GLU A 28 -13.96 8.70 6.89
CA GLU A 28 -13.79 10.06 7.42
C GLU A 28 -13.42 10.08 8.92
N ALA A 29 -13.36 8.92 9.57
CA ALA A 29 -12.91 8.86 10.95
C ALA A 29 -11.43 9.24 11.07
N ALA A 30 -11.11 9.93 12.17
CA ALA A 30 -9.74 10.23 12.54
C ALA A 30 -8.97 8.94 12.82
N VAL A 31 -7.75 8.84 12.32
CA VAL A 31 -6.83 7.71 12.56
C VAL A 31 -6.63 7.47 14.05
N ALA A 32 -6.58 8.56 14.83
CA ALA A 32 -6.45 8.51 16.28
C ALA A 32 -7.58 7.76 17.00
N SER A 33 -8.76 7.61 16.38
CA SER A 33 -9.87 6.81 16.93
C SER A 33 -9.56 5.31 16.96
N TYR A 34 -8.70 4.84 16.05
CA TYR A 34 -8.25 3.45 15.98
C TYR A 34 -6.89 3.26 16.66
N LEU A 35 -6.01 4.25 16.55
CA LEU A 35 -4.65 4.25 17.09
C LEU A 35 -4.44 5.48 18.00
N PRO A 36 -4.83 5.42 19.29
CA PRO A 36 -4.75 6.59 20.17
C PRO A 36 -3.34 7.21 20.26
N ASP A 37 -2.28 6.40 20.24
CA ASP A 37 -0.88 6.87 20.29
C ASP A 37 -0.45 7.63 19.03
N PHE A 38 -1.23 7.56 17.94
CA PHE A 38 -1.03 8.37 16.74
C PHE A 38 -1.36 9.84 16.95
N ALA A 39 -2.19 10.16 17.95
CA ALA A 39 -2.55 11.53 18.27
C ALA A 39 -1.34 12.32 18.78
N GLY A 40 -1.09 13.49 18.19
CA GLY A 40 -0.01 14.39 18.60
C GLY A 40 0.68 15.06 17.42
N GLY A 41 1.35 16.19 17.67
CA GLY A 41 2.10 16.90 16.63
C GLY A 41 1.24 17.38 15.45
N GLY A 42 -0.04 17.71 15.68
CA GLY A 42 -0.96 18.17 14.63
C GLY A 42 -1.68 17.05 13.85
N LYS A 43 -1.51 15.79 14.25
CA LYS A 43 -2.06 14.61 13.55
C LYS A 43 -3.43 14.13 14.01
N GLN A 44 -3.96 14.70 15.09
CA GLN A 44 -5.17 14.22 15.75
C GLN A 44 -6.40 14.18 14.84
N ASP A 45 -6.42 15.03 13.81
CA ASP A 45 -7.54 15.15 12.86
C ASP A 45 -7.25 14.49 11.50
N ILE A 46 -6.11 13.79 11.35
CA ILE A 46 -5.82 13.06 10.10
C ILE A 46 -6.85 11.94 9.93
N THR A 47 -7.54 11.90 8.79
CA THR A 47 -8.57 10.89 8.49
C THR A 47 -8.01 9.69 7.75
N VAL A 48 -8.76 8.58 7.75
CA VAL A 48 -8.43 7.39 6.95
C VAL A 48 -8.37 7.73 5.45
N ARG A 49 -9.28 8.57 4.95
CA ARG A 49 -9.23 9.09 3.58
C ARG A 49 -7.89 9.76 3.29
N GLN A 50 -7.44 10.65 4.16
CA GLN A 50 -6.18 11.37 3.96
C GLN A 50 -4.95 10.46 3.96
N LEU A 51 -4.99 9.31 4.66
CA LEU A 51 -3.95 8.29 4.51
C LEU A 51 -4.01 7.65 3.11
N LEU A 52 -5.20 7.18 2.70
CA LEU A 52 -5.42 6.49 1.42
C LEU A 52 -5.16 7.37 0.19
N THR A 53 -5.32 8.69 0.30
CA THR A 53 -5.18 9.64 -0.81
C THR A 53 -3.91 10.49 -0.74
N HIS A 54 -3.00 10.18 0.19
CA HIS A 54 -1.74 10.90 0.37
C HIS A 54 -1.87 12.40 0.66
N THR A 55 -2.91 12.79 1.41
CA THR A 55 -3.14 14.18 1.82
C THR A 55 -3.03 14.37 3.34
N SER A 56 -2.33 13.47 4.04
CA SER A 56 -2.10 13.56 5.49
C SER A 56 -1.10 14.65 5.90
N GLY A 57 -0.32 15.15 4.93
CA GLY A 57 0.77 16.10 5.14
C GLY A 57 2.09 15.46 5.60
N PHE A 58 2.16 14.13 5.75
CA PHE A 58 3.43 13.47 6.05
C PHE A 58 4.47 13.68 4.95
N ARG A 59 5.75 13.77 5.35
CA ARG A 59 6.85 13.68 4.39
C ARG A 59 6.88 12.28 3.76
N ALA A 60 7.56 12.16 2.62
CA ALA A 60 7.56 10.92 1.85
C ALA A 60 8.00 9.70 2.66
N TRP A 61 9.05 9.87 3.46
CA TRP A 61 9.72 8.77 4.14
C TRP A 61 10.57 9.27 5.32
N ILE A 62 10.75 8.42 6.33
CA ILE A 62 11.72 8.57 7.43
C ILE A 62 12.46 7.25 7.64
N PRO A 63 13.73 7.26 8.13
CA PRO A 63 14.56 6.07 8.24
C PRO A 63 14.19 5.22 9.46
N LEU A 64 13.00 4.64 9.49
CA LEU A 64 12.53 3.77 10.59
C LEU A 64 13.51 2.61 10.81
N TYR A 65 14.10 2.08 9.74
CA TYR A 65 15.05 0.98 9.83
C TYR A 65 16.28 1.25 10.71
N GLN A 66 16.62 2.52 10.99
CA GLN A 66 17.74 2.87 11.88
C GLN A 66 17.44 2.60 13.35
N GLU A 67 16.18 2.49 13.72
CA GLU A 67 15.79 2.14 15.08
C GLU A 67 15.71 0.60 15.22
N PRO A 68 16.46 -0.02 16.15
CA PRO A 68 16.52 -1.48 16.29
C PRO A 68 15.23 -2.15 16.78
N THR A 69 14.40 -1.47 17.56
CA THR A 69 13.21 -2.06 18.18
C THR A 69 11.93 -1.69 17.44
N ARG A 70 10.97 -2.62 17.34
CA ARG A 70 9.66 -2.32 16.75
C ARG A 70 8.97 -1.17 17.48
N GLU A 71 9.04 -1.16 18.81
CA GLU A 71 8.47 -0.09 19.64
C GLU A 71 9.12 1.26 19.34
N GLY A 72 10.43 1.30 19.13
CA GLY A 72 11.13 2.51 18.76
C GLY A 72 10.77 3.03 17.37
N ARG A 73 10.66 2.13 16.38
CA ARG A 73 10.26 2.49 15.00
C ARG A 73 8.89 3.14 15.01
N LEU A 74 7.98 2.51 15.72
CA LEU A 74 6.66 3.05 15.85
C LEU A 74 6.67 4.37 16.63
N ARG A 75 7.52 4.54 17.68
CA ARG A 75 7.72 5.85 18.35
C ARG A 75 8.16 6.94 17.40
N MET A 76 9.02 6.63 16.43
CA MET A 76 9.36 7.58 15.38
C MET A 76 8.12 7.94 14.53
N LEU A 77 7.31 6.96 14.13
CA LEU A 77 6.07 7.18 13.38
C LEU A 77 5.04 8.04 14.17
N TRP A 78 4.79 7.71 15.44
CA TRP A 78 3.85 8.45 16.29
C TRP A 78 4.31 9.88 16.57
N ASN A 79 5.62 10.12 16.66
CA ASN A 79 6.19 11.45 16.89
C ASN A 79 6.41 12.27 15.61
N GLU A 80 6.21 11.68 14.43
CA GLU A 80 6.38 12.39 13.17
C GLU A 80 5.37 13.56 13.09
N VAL A 81 5.85 14.74 12.70
CA VAL A 81 5.02 15.94 12.54
C VAL A 81 4.78 16.14 11.04
N PRO A 82 3.53 16.28 10.58
CA PRO A 82 3.23 16.58 9.18
C PRO A 82 4.01 17.81 8.68
N ALA A 83 4.57 17.71 7.48
CA ALA A 83 5.28 18.80 6.81
C ALA A 83 4.32 19.88 6.29
N SER A 84 3.06 19.54 6.10
CA SER A 84 1.97 20.45 5.75
C SER A 84 0.73 20.14 6.59
N THR A 85 -0.21 21.09 6.63
CA THR A 85 -1.50 20.88 7.30
C THR A 85 -2.22 19.70 6.64
N PRO A 86 -2.75 18.72 7.40
CA PRO A 86 -3.55 17.65 6.84
C PRO A 86 -4.69 18.17 5.95
N GLY A 87 -4.78 17.63 4.74
CA GLY A 87 -5.75 18.02 3.73
C GLY A 87 -5.40 19.29 2.93
N SER A 88 -4.26 19.94 3.18
CA SER A 88 -3.87 21.15 2.44
C SER A 88 -2.95 20.91 1.24
N ALA A 89 -2.35 19.72 1.14
CA ALA A 89 -1.46 19.36 0.05
C ALA A 89 -1.45 17.84 -0.17
N TYR A 90 -1.23 17.43 -1.41
CA TYR A 90 -0.81 16.07 -1.74
C TYR A 90 0.69 15.90 -1.49
N LEU A 91 1.07 14.86 -0.74
CA LEU A 91 2.44 14.43 -0.51
C LEU A 91 2.46 12.89 -0.46
N TYR A 92 2.95 12.26 -1.53
CA TYR A 92 3.17 10.81 -1.56
C TYR A 92 4.04 10.40 -0.36
N SER A 93 3.55 9.48 0.47
CA SER A 93 4.14 9.12 1.76
C SER A 93 3.90 7.67 2.15
N ASP A 94 4.99 6.96 2.41
CA ASP A 94 4.97 5.58 2.89
C ASP A 94 4.36 5.47 4.29
N LEU A 95 4.48 6.52 5.10
CA LEU A 95 3.98 6.53 6.48
C LEU A 95 2.46 6.37 6.52
N ASN A 96 1.75 6.84 5.49
CA ASN A 96 0.31 6.66 5.39
C ASN A 96 -0.09 5.19 5.41
N LEU A 97 0.56 4.38 4.57
CA LEU A 97 0.18 2.98 4.41
C LEU A 97 0.74 2.12 5.56
N ILE A 98 1.87 2.50 6.15
CA ILE A 98 2.34 1.90 7.42
C ILE A 98 1.31 2.17 8.53
N SER A 99 0.79 3.39 8.67
CA SER A 99 -0.28 3.69 9.63
C SER A 99 -1.55 2.91 9.33
N LEU A 100 -1.95 2.80 8.06
CA LEU A 100 -3.12 2.04 7.65
C LEU A 100 -3.01 0.55 7.98
N GLN A 101 -1.83 -0.05 7.79
CA GLN A 101 -1.55 -1.41 8.27
C GLN A 101 -1.84 -1.54 9.77
N LEU A 102 -1.33 -0.62 10.59
CA LEU A 102 -1.52 -0.69 12.05
C LEU A 102 -3.01 -0.61 12.42
N ILE A 103 -3.80 0.21 11.70
CA ILE A 103 -5.25 0.25 11.86
C ILE A 103 -5.87 -1.12 11.53
N LEU A 104 -5.52 -1.70 10.37
CA LEU A 104 -6.05 -3.00 9.93
C LEU A 104 -5.73 -4.11 10.92
N GLU A 105 -4.48 -4.18 11.39
CA GLU A 105 -4.06 -5.17 12.39
C GLU A 105 -4.79 -4.96 13.72
N ARG A 106 -5.01 -3.70 14.12
CA ARG A 106 -5.73 -3.35 15.35
C ARG A 106 -7.19 -3.75 15.31
N ILE A 107 -7.92 -3.45 14.23
CA ILE A 107 -9.37 -3.69 14.14
C ILE A 107 -9.70 -5.16 13.81
N THR A 108 -8.80 -5.88 13.14
CA THR A 108 -9.02 -7.29 12.78
C THR A 108 -8.37 -8.28 13.74
N GLY A 109 -7.35 -7.85 14.51
CA GLY A 109 -6.52 -8.73 15.32
C GLY A 109 -5.64 -9.69 14.52
N ARG A 110 -5.45 -9.44 13.21
CA ARG A 110 -4.70 -10.31 12.28
C ARG A 110 -3.59 -9.52 11.61
N THR A 111 -2.46 -10.15 11.35
CA THR A 111 -1.33 -9.52 10.66
C THR A 111 -1.67 -9.23 9.20
N LEU A 112 -1.03 -8.21 8.61
CA LEU A 112 -1.32 -7.79 7.23
C LEU A 112 -1.07 -8.91 6.20
N ASP A 113 -0.06 -9.75 6.41
CA ASP A 113 0.23 -10.88 5.53
C ASP A 113 -0.85 -11.97 5.58
N ALA A 114 -1.44 -12.20 6.76
CA ALA A 114 -2.58 -13.10 6.92
C ALA A 114 -3.84 -12.52 6.28
N LEU A 115 -4.08 -11.21 6.42
CA LEU A 115 -5.19 -10.53 5.75
C LEU A 115 -5.06 -10.61 4.23
N LEU A 116 -3.89 -10.26 3.67
CA LEU A 116 -3.61 -10.38 2.23
C LEU A 116 -3.91 -11.81 1.73
N ARG A 117 -3.41 -12.82 2.47
CA ARG A 117 -3.59 -14.22 2.09
C ARG A 117 -5.07 -14.61 2.08
N ASP A 118 -5.77 -14.37 3.17
CA ASP A 118 -7.09 -14.98 3.37
C ASP A 118 -8.21 -14.18 2.71
N GLU A 119 -8.05 -12.85 2.56
CA GLU A 119 -9.09 -11.97 2.02
C GLU A 119 -8.91 -11.65 0.53
N ILE A 120 -7.71 -11.84 -0.03
CA ILE A 120 -7.41 -11.51 -1.44
C ILE A 120 -6.79 -12.71 -2.16
N THR A 121 -5.57 -13.14 -1.79
CA THR A 121 -4.79 -13.99 -2.70
C THR A 121 -5.27 -15.44 -2.73
N ALA A 122 -5.69 -16.02 -1.60
CA ALA A 122 -6.26 -17.36 -1.56
C ALA A 122 -7.63 -17.45 -2.24
N PRO A 123 -8.61 -16.56 -1.98
CA PRO A 123 -9.89 -16.56 -2.69
C PRO A 123 -9.76 -16.40 -4.22
N LEU A 124 -8.77 -15.62 -4.67
CA LEU A 124 -8.54 -15.36 -6.11
C LEU A 124 -7.60 -16.38 -6.77
N GLY A 125 -6.99 -17.30 -6.02
CA GLY A 125 -6.03 -18.27 -6.57
C GLY A 125 -4.69 -17.65 -6.99
N MET A 126 -4.29 -16.53 -6.39
CA MET A 126 -3.03 -15.83 -6.65
C MET A 126 -1.86 -16.50 -5.89
N HIS A 127 -1.49 -17.71 -6.34
CA HIS A 127 -0.52 -18.57 -5.64
C HIS A 127 0.92 -18.05 -5.64
N ARG A 128 1.23 -17.03 -6.43
CA ARG A 128 2.54 -16.40 -6.52
C ARG A 128 2.56 -15.01 -5.88
N THR A 129 1.53 -14.66 -5.12
CA THR A 129 1.39 -13.35 -4.47
C THR A 129 1.36 -13.46 -2.95
N ARG A 130 2.38 -12.91 -2.28
CA ARG A 130 2.47 -12.88 -0.80
C ARG A 130 3.60 -11.99 -0.31
N TYR A 131 3.55 -11.62 0.97
CA TYR A 131 4.73 -11.22 1.73
C TYR A 131 5.67 -12.41 1.99
N ASN A 132 6.97 -12.12 2.19
CA ASN A 132 7.98 -13.08 2.64
C ASN A 132 7.96 -14.42 1.88
N PRO A 133 8.18 -14.44 0.56
CA PRO A 133 8.15 -15.66 -0.25
C PRO A 133 9.09 -16.74 0.30
N PRO A 134 8.75 -18.04 0.16
CA PRO A 134 9.59 -19.09 0.72
C PRO A 134 10.94 -19.15 -0.01
N ALA A 135 11.99 -19.63 0.65
CA ALA A 135 13.33 -19.74 0.07
C ALA A 135 13.37 -20.54 -1.26
N SER A 136 12.45 -21.50 -1.44
CA SER A 136 12.30 -22.27 -2.68
C SER A 136 11.91 -21.42 -3.90
N TRP A 137 11.38 -20.21 -3.69
CA TRP A 137 11.09 -19.26 -4.78
C TRP A 137 12.30 -18.45 -5.21
N LYS A 138 13.36 -18.34 -4.39
CA LYS A 138 14.52 -17.48 -4.67
C LYS A 138 15.08 -17.65 -6.09
N PRO A 139 15.29 -18.87 -6.64
CA PRO A 139 15.75 -19.04 -8.03
C PRO A 139 14.81 -18.49 -9.13
N LYS A 140 13.55 -18.19 -8.78
CA LYS A 140 12.49 -17.65 -9.65
C LYS A 140 12.14 -16.20 -9.31
N ILE A 141 12.86 -15.58 -8.38
CA ILE A 141 12.72 -14.18 -7.98
C ILE A 141 13.84 -13.38 -8.65
N ALA A 142 13.51 -12.22 -9.20
CA ALA A 142 14.54 -11.27 -9.63
C ALA A 142 15.19 -10.63 -8.39
N ALA A 143 16.52 -10.60 -8.33
CA ALA A 143 17.23 -9.79 -7.34
C ALA A 143 16.98 -8.30 -7.62
N THR A 144 16.89 -7.48 -6.58
CA THR A 144 16.41 -6.10 -6.69
C THR A 144 17.52 -5.07 -6.56
N GLU A 145 18.52 -5.33 -5.72
CA GLU A 145 19.59 -4.36 -5.42
C GLU A 145 20.85 -5.09 -4.90
N ASP A 146 22.02 -4.50 -5.12
CA ASP A 146 23.22 -4.79 -4.34
C ASP A 146 23.37 -3.76 -3.20
N ALA A 147 22.75 -4.03 -2.06
CA ALA A 147 22.68 -3.17 -0.90
C ALA A 147 23.95 -3.27 -0.03
N ARG A 148 25.09 -2.84 -0.59
CA ARG A 148 26.34 -2.63 0.15
C ARG A 148 26.60 -1.14 0.31
N LEU A 149 27.23 -0.75 1.42
CA LEU A 149 27.62 0.64 1.65
C LEU A 149 28.66 1.10 0.59
N PRO A 150 28.61 2.37 0.14
CA PRO A 150 27.75 3.48 0.60
C PRO A 150 26.44 3.64 -0.20
N TRP A 151 26.04 2.66 -1.01
CA TRP A 151 24.96 2.81 -2.00
C TRP A 151 23.55 2.58 -1.45
N SER A 152 23.43 1.91 -0.30
CA SER A 152 22.17 1.60 0.38
C SER A 152 22.17 2.04 1.84
N GLY A 153 20.99 2.17 2.45
CA GLY A 153 20.84 2.49 3.87
C GLY A 153 21.22 1.35 4.82
N LEU A 154 21.32 0.12 4.31
CA LEU A 154 21.63 -1.10 5.05
C LEU A 154 22.71 -1.92 4.34
N GLU A 155 23.53 -2.65 5.10
CA GLU A 155 24.51 -3.62 4.56
C GLU A 155 23.88 -5.02 4.51
N ARG A 156 23.13 -5.30 3.43
CA ARG A 156 22.46 -6.60 3.21
C ARG A 156 23.11 -7.43 2.09
N GLY A 157 24.03 -6.84 1.33
CA GLY A 157 24.60 -7.47 0.15
C GLY A 157 23.55 -7.58 -0.97
N LEU A 158 23.55 -8.69 -1.71
CA LEU A 158 22.59 -8.88 -2.80
C LEU A 158 21.18 -9.15 -2.24
N VAL A 159 20.30 -8.15 -2.34
CA VAL A 159 18.90 -8.24 -1.93
C VAL A 159 18.17 -9.16 -2.91
N TRP A 160 17.84 -10.36 -2.43
CA TRP A 160 17.26 -11.40 -3.28
C TRP A 160 16.36 -12.37 -2.50
N GLY A 161 15.07 -12.32 -2.81
CA GLY A 161 14.03 -13.11 -2.15
C GLY A 161 13.53 -12.49 -0.84
N GLU A 162 13.89 -11.25 -0.57
CA GLU A 162 13.48 -10.43 0.57
C GLU A 162 13.12 -9.03 0.06
N VAL A 163 12.30 -8.29 0.82
CA VAL A 163 11.82 -6.97 0.41
C VAL A 163 12.99 -5.98 0.20
N HIS A 164 12.91 -5.21 -0.87
CA HIS A 164 13.83 -4.14 -1.23
C HIS A 164 13.80 -3.01 -0.21
N ASP A 165 12.62 -2.48 0.13
CA ASP A 165 12.47 -1.34 1.04
C ASP A 165 13.02 -1.63 2.45
N GLU A 166 13.88 -0.76 2.96
CA GLU A 166 14.56 -0.93 4.24
C GLU A 166 13.62 -0.84 5.43
N ASN A 167 12.59 0.04 5.36
CA ASN A 167 11.60 0.15 6.43
C ASN A 167 10.77 -1.13 6.50
N ALA A 168 10.28 -1.63 5.36
CA ALA A 168 9.54 -2.89 5.30
C ALA A 168 10.40 -4.07 5.77
N HIS A 169 11.68 -4.10 5.38
CA HIS A 169 12.63 -5.10 5.90
C HIS A 169 12.74 -5.03 7.43
N SER A 170 12.79 -3.83 8.01
CA SER A 170 12.84 -3.62 9.46
C SER A 170 11.54 -3.97 10.20
N PHE A 171 10.44 -4.15 9.49
CA PHE A 171 9.17 -4.71 9.99
C PHE A 171 9.00 -6.19 9.58
N ASP A 172 10.11 -6.95 9.62
CA ASP A 172 10.14 -8.38 9.29
C ASP A 172 9.59 -8.71 7.89
N GLY A 173 9.70 -7.76 6.96
CA GLY A 173 9.24 -7.88 5.57
C GLY A 173 7.76 -7.63 5.34
N VAL A 174 6.98 -7.27 6.37
CA VAL A 174 5.53 -7.01 6.27
C VAL A 174 5.21 -5.57 6.63
N ALA A 175 5.09 -4.73 5.59
CA ALA A 175 4.67 -3.35 5.75
C ALA A 175 3.52 -2.97 4.80
N GLY A 176 2.69 -2.02 5.21
CA GLY A 176 1.56 -1.55 4.42
C GLY A 176 1.98 -0.86 3.12
N HIS A 177 3.20 -0.32 3.06
CA HIS A 177 3.69 0.44 1.91
C HIS A 177 4.51 -0.39 0.90
N ALA A 178 5.06 -1.54 1.31
CA ALA A 178 5.96 -2.38 0.50
C ALA A 178 6.07 -3.83 1.05
N GLY A 179 6.61 -4.76 0.26
CA GLY A 179 6.96 -6.13 0.70
C GLY A 179 6.15 -7.26 0.07
N VAL A 180 5.14 -6.95 -0.74
CA VAL A 180 4.42 -7.98 -1.50
C VAL A 180 5.28 -8.42 -2.68
N PHE A 181 5.42 -9.73 -2.86
CA PHE A 181 5.97 -10.33 -4.08
C PHE A 181 4.84 -10.83 -4.96
N SER A 182 4.95 -10.71 -6.28
CA SER A 182 3.95 -11.25 -7.22
C SER A 182 4.54 -11.59 -8.60
N CYS A 183 3.68 -11.97 -9.53
CA CYS A 183 3.97 -12.07 -10.96
C CYS A 183 2.87 -11.40 -11.78
N ALA A 184 3.17 -11.09 -13.04
CA ALA A 184 2.22 -10.43 -13.95
C ALA A 184 0.88 -11.19 -14.07
N TRP A 185 0.89 -12.53 -14.02
CA TRP A 185 -0.33 -13.32 -14.13
C TRP A 185 -1.26 -13.14 -12.93
N ASP A 186 -0.73 -13.19 -11.71
CA ASP A 186 -1.53 -12.97 -10.50
C ASP A 186 -2.06 -11.52 -10.45
N LEU A 187 -1.23 -10.54 -10.83
CA LEU A 187 -1.69 -9.14 -10.94
C LEU A 187 -2.77 -8.97 -12.02
N ALA A 188 -2.73 -9.74 -13.11
CA ALA A 188 -3.80 -9.75 -14.12
C ALA A 188 -5.11 -10.35 -13.57
N VAL A 189 -5.03 -11.34 -12.67
CA VAL A 189 -6.21 -11.86 -11.95
C VAL A 189 -6.80 -10.77 -11.07
N LEU A 190 -5.97 -10.07 -10.28
CA LEU A 190 -6.43 -8.93 -9.47
C LEU A 190 -7.07 -7.84 -10.35
N ALA A 191 -6.40 -7.45 -11.43
CA ALA A 191 -6.92 -6.44 -12.36
C ALA A 191 -8.27 -6.86 -12.93
N ARG A 192 -8.40 -8.10 -13.41
CA ARG A 192 -9.68 -8.62 -13.91
C ARG A 192 -10.75 -8.67 -12.82
N THR A 193 -10.38 -8.96 -11.58
CA THR A 193 -11.30 -8.95 -10.43
C THR A 193 -11.91 -7.57 -10.24
N LEU A 194 -11.08 -6.53 -10.21
CA LEU A 194 -11.52 -5.14 -10.04
C LEU A 194 -12.35 -4.66 -11.24
N LEU A 195 -11.90 -4.96 -12.47
CA LEU A 195 -12.65 -4.61 -13.69
C LEU A 195 -14.01 -5.33 -13.80
N ASN A 196 -14.20 -6.44 -13.06
CA ASN A 196 -15.46 -7.18 -12.99
C ASN A 196 -16.28 -6.82 -11.73
N GLY A 197 -16.11 -5.62 -11.16
CA GLY A 197 -16.87 -5.18 -9.98
C GLY A 197 -16.57 -6.01 -8.73
N GLY A 198 -15.33 -6.49 -8.58
CA GLY A 198 -14.83 -7.18 -7.38
C GLY A 198 -14.93 -8.70 -7.41
N VAL A 199 -15.19 -9.30 -8.58
CA VAL A 199 -15.44 -10.75 -8.74
C VAL A 199 -14.49 -11.41 -9.73
N TYR A 200 -13.97 -12.58 -9.34
CA TYR A 200 -13.25 -13.48 -10.24
C TYR A 200 -13.70 -14.93 -10.05
N GLY A 201 -14.23 -15.53 -11.12
CA GLY A 201 -14.84 -16.85 -11.04
C GLY A 201 -16.04 -16.86 -10.08
N ARG A 202 -15.92 -17.58 -8.97
CA ARG A 202 -16.95 -17.68 -7.92
C ARG A 202 -16.64 -16.85 -6.67
N SER A 203 -15.47 -16.20 -6.63
CA SER A 203 -14.99 -15.47 -5.48
C SER A 203 -15.27 -13.98 -5.66
N ARG A 204 -15.79 -13.35 -4.60
CA ARG A 204 -15.95 -11.90 -4.50
C ARG A 204 -15.07 -11.39 -3.36
N ILE A 205 -14.27 -10.37 -3.62
CA ILE A 205 -13.45 -9.72 -2.59
C ILE A 205 -13.95 -8.33 -2.20
N LEU A 206 -14.76 -7.69 -3.06
CA LEU A 206 -15.39 -6.39 -2.85
C LEU A 206 -16.76 -6.34 -3.54
N SER A 207 -17.65 -5.50 -3.05
CA SER A 207 -18.84 -5.05 -3.77
C SER A 207 -18.48 -4.13 -4.95
N GLU A 208 -19.40 -3.93 -5.88
CA GLU A 208 -19.20 -3.01 -7.01
C GLU A 208 -19.04 -1.56 -6.53
N ASP A 209 -19.89 -1.11 -5.61
CA ASP A 209 -19.80 0.21 -4.97
C ASP A 209 -18.43 0.42 -4.29
N SER A 210 -17.91 -0.61 -3.62
CA SER A 210 -16.59 -0.53 -2.98
C SER A 210 -15.43 -0.52 -3.98
N VAL A 211 -15.57 -1.20 -5.12
CA VAL A 211 -14.62 -1.09 -6.22
C VAL A 211 -14.63 0.31 -6.83
N ASP A 212 -15.80 0.93 -6.95
CA ASP A 212 -15.91 2.31 -7.46
C ASP A 212 -15.15 3.31 -6.59
N LEU A 213 -15.04 3.08 -5.27
CA LEU A 213 -14.20 3.91 -4.39
C LEU A 213 -12.71 3.87 -4.77
N LEU A 214 -12.22 2.76 -5.33
CA LEU A 214 -10.84 2.64 -5.82
C LEU A 214 -10.61 3.47 -7.09
N PHE A 215 -11.67 3.81 -7.81
CA PHE A 215 -11.64 4.52 -9.11
C PHE A 215 -12.25 5.93 -9.07
N THR A 216 -12.68 6.39 -7.89
CA THR A 216 -13.28 7.72 -7.70
C THR A 216 -12.21 8.69 -7.25
N ASP A 217 -12.02 9.82 -7.95
CA ASP A 217 -11.05 10.81 -7.52
C ASP A 217 -11.50 11.54 -6.25
N PHE A 218 -10.76 11.32 -5.16
CA PHE A 218 -10.92 12.00 -3.87
C PHE A 218 -9.97 13.20 -3.72
N ASN A 219 -9.08 13.42 -4.70
CA ASN A 219 -8.07 14.47 -4.74
C ASN A 219 -8.39 15.57 -5.75
N THR A 220 -9.66 15.82 -6.07
CA THR A 220 -10.07 16.87 -7.02
C THR A 220 -9.56 18.28 -6.67
N ALA A 221 -9.13 18.52 -5.43
CA ALA A 221 -8.51 19.76 -4.96
C ALA A 221 -7.01 19.88 -5.32
N PHE A 222 -6.39 18.82 -5.84
CA PHE A 222 -4.96 18.72 -6.18
C PHE A 222 -4.80 18.25 -7.63
N PRO A 223 -5.07 19.12 -8.63
CA PRO A 223 -5.02 18.72 -10.04
C PRO A 223 -3.66 18.16 -10.44
N GLY A 224 -3.65 16.98 -11.06
CA GLY A 224 -2.43 16.25 -11.45
C GLY A 224 -2.02 15.17 -10.45
N ASP A 225 -2.57 15.20 -9.22
CA ASP A 225 -2.38 14.20 -8.17
C ASP A 225 -3.68 13.42 -7.91
N ASP A 226 -4.47 13.20 -8.96
CA ASP A 226 -5.76 12.50 -8.94
C ASP A 226 -5.60 11.10 -8.31
N HIS A 227 -6.44 10.77 -7.33
CA HIS A 227 -6.31 9.55 -6.52
C HIS A 227 -7.66 8.97 -6.12
N GLY A 228 -7.79 7.67 -6.37
CA GLY A 228 -8.77 6.82 -5.69
C GLY A 228 -8.34 6.51 -4.27
N LEU A 229 -9.04 5.56 -3.64
CA LEU A 229 -8.56 4.99 -2.38
C LEU A 229 -7.33 4.09 -2.63
N GLY A 230 -6.15 4.71 -2.58
CA GLY A 230 -4.83 4.07 -2.75
C GLY A 230 -4.33 3.93 -4.18
N PHE A 231 -5.19 4.06 -5.18
CA PHE A 231 -4.82 4.02 -6.60
C PHE A 231 -4.55 5.43 -7.11
N GLU A 232 -3.43 5.61 -7.81
CA GLU A 232 -3.22 6.81 -8.62
C GLU A 232 -4.18 6.75 -9.81
N LEU A 233 -4.72 7.90 -10.22
CA LEU A 233 -5.63 8.03 -11.36
C LEU A 233 -5.03 8.95 -12.43
N TYR A 234 -5.33 8.67 -13.69
CA TYR A 234 -5.07 9.55 -14.83
C TYR A 234 -3.61 10.03 -15.01
N GLN A 235 -2.65 9.19 -14.57
CA GLN A 235 -1.22 9.47 -14.60
C GLN A 235 -0.58 9.08 -15.95
N HIS A 236 -0.68 9.97 -16.94
CA HIS A 236 -0.22 9.72 -18.32
C HIS A 236 1.24 9.25 -18.44
N TRP A 237 2.11 9.69 -17.52
CA TRP A 237 3.55 9.41 -17.58
C TRP A 237 3.88 7.91 -17.49
N TYR A 238 3.01 7.08 -16.90
CA TYR A 238 3.14 5.62 -16.94
C TYR A 238 1.89 4.87 -17.43
N MET A 239 0.72 5.51 -17.42
CA MET A 239 -0.52 4.91 -17.94
C MET A 239 -0.64 5.04 -19.46
N GLY A 240 0.15 5.93 -20.07
CA GLY A 240 0.19 6.14 -21.51
C GLY A 240 -0.90 7.06 -22.04
N ALA A 241 -0.85 7.35 -23.34
CA ALA A 241 -1.69 8.35 -24.01
C ALA A 241 -3.17 7.96 -24.13
N MET A 242 -3.52 6.70 -23.86
CA MET A 242 -4.89 6.20 -23.92
C MET A 242 -5.59 6.24 -22.56
N ALA A 243 -4.93 6.79 -21.53
CA ALA A 243 -5.52 6.91 -20.20
C ALA A 243 -6.78 7.78 -20.23
N THR A 244 -7.84 7.30 -19.60
CA THR A 244 -9.04 8.03 -19.27
C THR A 244 -8.98 8.53 -17.83
N PRO A 245 -9.86 9.46 -17.41
CA PRO A 245 -9.90 9.91 -16.01
C PRO A 245 -10.14 8.80 -14.98
N ARG A 246 -10.65 7.63 -15.40
CA ARG A 246 -10.85 6.46 -14.54
C ARG A 246 -9.73 5.42 -14.66
N THR A 247 -8.76 5.60 -15.57
CA THR A 247 -7.58 4.73 -15.60
C THR A 247 -6.85 4.84 -14.27
N ALA A 248 -6.60 3.70 -13.66
CA ALA A 248 -6.04 3.60 -12.33
C ALA A 248 -4.84 2.66 -12.31
N GLY A 249 -3.92 2.90 -11.39
CA GLY A 249 -2.70 2.12 -11.33
C GLY A 249 -1.80 2.48 -10.18
N HIS A 250 -0.60 1.90 -10.22
CA HIS A 250 0.52 2.28 -9.38
C HIS A 250 1.81 1.73 -9.98
N THR A 251 2.92 2.41 -9.75
CA THR A 251 4.26 1.92 -10.09
C THR A 251 5.01 1.39 -8.86
N GLY A 252 6.03 0.56 -9.06
CA GLY A 252 6.90 0.05 -8.01
C GLY A 252 8.35 0.35 -8.34
N PHE A 253 9.10 0.82 -7.34
CA PHE A 253 10.51 1.21 -7.47
C PHE A 253 11.40 0.14 -8.14
N THR A 254 11.08 -1.13 -7.93
CA THR A 254 11.77 -2.30 -8.51
C THR A 254 11.48 -2.52 -10.00
N GLY A 255 10.88 -1.53 -10.69
CA GLY A 255 10.57 -1.58 -12.12
C GLY A 255 9.24 -2.26 -12.46
N THR A 256 8.32 -2.36 -11.50
CA THR A 256 7.00 -2.96 -11.70
C THR A 256 5.94 -1.89 -11.94
N SER A 257 4.88 -2.22 -12.67
CA SER A 257 3.71 -1.36 -12.81
C SER A 257 2.43 -2.17 -12.98
N LEU A 258 1.31 -1.60 -12.53
CA LEU A 258 -0.03 -2.09 -12.79
C LEU A 258 -0.86 -0.93 -13.31
N VAL A 259 -1.55 -1.14 -14.43
CA VAL A 259 -2.48 -0.17 -15.03
C VAL A 259 -3.74 -0.92 -15.43
N LEU A 260 -4.89 -0.34 -15.13
CA LEU A 260 -6.20 -0.90 -15.41
C LEU A 260 -7.17 0.24 -15.71
N ASP A 261 -8.06 0.02 -16.68
CA ASP A 261 -9.03 1.01 -17.13
C ASP A 261 -10.43 0.39 -17.09
N PRO A 262 -11.34 0.90 -16.23
CA PRO A 262 -12.70 0.38 -16.09
C PRO A 262 -13.70 0.95 -17.12
N SER A 263 -13.26 1.82 -18.04
CA SER A 263 -14.14 2.43 -19.05
C SER A 263 -14.56 1.51 -20.20
#